data_AF-A0A317RAZ7-F1
#
_entry.id   AF-A0A317RAZ7-F1
#
_cell.length_a   1.000
_cell.length_b   1.000
_cell.length_c   1.000
_cell.angle_alpha   90.00
_cell.angle_beta   90.00
_cell.angle_gamma   90.00
#
_symmetry.space_group_name_H-M   'P 1'
#
loop_
_entity.id
_entity.type
_entity.pdbx_description
1 polymer ?
#
loop_
_entity_poly.entity_id
_entity_poly.type
_entity_poly.pdbx_seq_one_letter_code
_entity_poly.pdbx_strand_id
1 'polypeptide(L)'
;MTQRRPGFPARMDWQRPSPGAAPAGGRQPAAPAPVPLGVGLDSAAVRARMVQRLAAGGIQAPQVLQAMNAVERHRFVDSALANQAYEDTSLPIGLAQTISKPSVVARMTELLLGAECARGGVLGRVLEIGTGCGYQAAVLARVAREVYTIERLRALHEKAREHLRPLRLANVHLILGDGMLGYAAGAPYAAIVAAAGGDTLPPAWCEQLAVGGRLVAPMAGQGGRQVLLVVDRTPQGFTQSVLESVHFVPLKSGIA
;
A
#
# COMPACT_ATOMS: atom_id res chain seq x y z
N MET A 1 -81.14 23.33 -31.23
CA MET A 1 -81.74 24.68 -31.30
C MET A 1 -82.05 25.03 -29.85
N THR A 2 -81.49 26.04 -29.18
CA THR A 2 -81.30 27.45 -29.54
C THR A 2 -80.33 28.08 -28.53
N GLN A 3 -79.49 29.00 -29.00
CA GLN A 3 -78.71 29.99 -28.24
C GLN A 3 -79.66 30.89 -27.40
N ARG A 4 -79.34 31.71 -26.37
CA ARG A 4 -78.16 32.46 -25.88
C ARG A 4 -78.64 33.09 -24.53
N ARG A 5 -77.85 33.40 -23.49
CA ARG A 5 -77.10 34.67 -23.22
C ARG A 5 -76.99 34.89 -21.68
N PRO A 6 -76.19 35.85 -21.15
CA PRO A 6 -75.05 35.55 -20.27
C PRO A 6 -75.05 36.29 -18.91
N GLY A 7 -74.03 36.05 -18.08
CA GLY A 7 -73.75 36.87 -16.89
C GLY A 7 -72.34 36.65 -16.35
N PHE A 8 -71.55 37.72 -16.44
CA PHE A 8 -70.32 38.13 -15.74
C PHE A 8 -70.13 37.57 -14.28
N PRO A 9 -68.90 37.61 -13.67
CA PRO A 9 -67.91 38.67 -13.87
C PRO A 9 -66.42 38.35 -14.12
N ALA A 10 -65.81 39.38 -14.71
CA ALA A 10 -64.42 39.73 -15.05
C ALA A 10 -63.25 39.02 -14.33
N ARG A 11 -62.24 38.70 -15.15
CA ARG A 11 -60.82 38.60 -14.72
C ARG A 11 -59.99 39.49 -15.64
N MET A 12 -59.12 40.29 -15.03
CA MET A 12 -58.23 41.27 -15.68
C MET A 12 -57.07 40.58 -16.41
N ASP A 13 -56.80 41.05 -17.63
CA ASP A 13 -55.65 40.65 -18.44
C ASP A 13 -54.39 41.42 -18.03
N TRP A 14 -53.35 40.70 -17.65
CA TRP A 14 -51.99 41.24 -17.52
C TRP A 14 -51.28 41.17 -18.87
N GLN A 15 -50.85 42.33 -19.36
CA GLN A 15 -50.12 42.49 -20.61
C GLN A 15 -48.72 41.84 -20.56
N ARG A 16 -48.35 41.17 -21.65
CA ARG A 16 -46.99 40.65 -21.93
C ARG A 16 -46.06 41.77 -22.43
N PRO A 17 -44.78 41.80 -21.99
CA PRO A 17 -43.71 42.42 -22.76
C PRO A 17 -42.98 41.41 -23.67
N SER A 18 -42.55 41.90 -24.83
CA SER A 18 -41.78 41.23 -25.89
C SER A 18 -40.39 40.70 -25.45
N PRO A 19 -39.78 39.75 -26.18
CA PRO A 19 -38.49 39.19 -25.80
C PRO A 19 -37.33 40.16 -26.12
N GLY A 20 -36.67 40.66 -25.07
CA GLY A 20 -35.42 41.39 -25.15
C GLY A 20 -34.21 40.45 -25.27
N ALA A 21 -33.23 40.88 -26.05
CA ALA A 21 -32.05 40.13 -26.46
C ALA A 21 -31.22 39.52 -25.31
N ALA A 22 -30.63 38.36 -25.58
CA ALA A 22 -29.70 37.67 -24.69
C ALA A 22 -28.40 38.48 -24.51
N PRO A 23 -27.90 38.67 -23.28
CA PRO A 23 -26.53 39.13 -23.08
C PRO A 23 -25.56 37.96 -23.29
N ALA A 24 -24.52 38.22 -24.07
CA ALA A 24 -23.42 37.32 -24.33
C ALA A 24 -22.70 36.91 -23.04
N GLY A 25 -22.18 35.68 -23.04
CA GLY A 25 -21.68 34.96 -21.87
C GLY A 25 -20.59 35.70 -21.10
N GLY A 26 -20.88 35.95 -19.82
CA GLY A 26 -19.86 36.21 -18.82
C GLY A 26 -19.18 34.89 -18.46
N ARG A 27 -17.88 34.76 -18.78
CA ARG A 27 -17.05 33.68 -18.22
C ARG A 27 -17.10 33.77 -16.70
N GLN A 28 -17.67 32.77 -16.05
CA GLN A 28 -17.49 32.58 -14.61
C GLN A 28 -15.98 32.46 -14.35
N PRO A 29 -15.42 33.21 -13.38
CA PRO A 29 -14.05 32.98 -12.96
C PRO A 29 -13.96 31.55 -12.45
N ALA A 30 -13.04 30.77 -13.02
CA ALA A 30 -12.75 29.43 -12.54
C ALA A 30 -12.47 29.49 -11.03
N ALA A 31 -13.08 28.58 -10.27
CA ALA A 31 -12.76 28.42 -8.86
C ALA A 31 -11.24 28.30 -8.70
N PRO A 32 -10.62 28.96 -7.70
CA PRO A 32 -9.19 28.86 -7.50
C PRO A 32 -8.83 27.39 -7.31
N ALA A 33 -7.86 26.91 -8.09
CA ALA A 33 -7.31 25.58 -7.92
C ALA A 33 -6.83 25.42 -6.46
N PRO A 34 -7.02 24.25 -5.84
CA PRO A 34 -6.56 24.01 -4.48
C PRO A 34 -5.06 24.33 -4.39
N VAL A 35 -4.70 25.17 -3.42
CA VAL A 35 -3.30 25.52 -3.15
C VAL A 35 -2.57 24.24 -2.75
N PRO A 36 -1.48 23.85 -3.43
CA PRO A 36 -0.73 22.65 -3.05
C PRO A 36 -0.15 22.84 -1.65
N LEU A 37 -0.70 22.13 -0.68
CA LEU A 37 -0.01 21.82 0.57
C LEU A 37 0.98 20.69 0.27
N GLY A 38 2.00 20.98 -0.54
CA GLY A 38 2.90 19.97 -1.10
C GLY A 38 4.36 20.27 -0.82
N VAL A 39 5.04 19.35 -0.14
CA VAL A 39 6.50 19.28 -0.14
C VAL A 39 6.93 18.75 -1.50
N GLY A 40 7.19 19.67 -2.44
CA GLY A 40 7.84 19.39 -3.73
C GLY A 40 6.89 19.12 -4.91
N LEU A 41 6.96 20.00 -5.91
CA LEU A 41 6.20 20.01 -7.17
C LEU A 41 6.23 18.62 -7.87
N ASP A 42 5.04 18.02 -7.99
CA ASP A 42 4.69 16.77 -8.68
C ASP A 42 5.29 15.44 -8.17
N SER A 43 5.05 15.11 -6.89
CA SER A 43 5.29 13.76 -6.35
C SER A 43 4.68 12.64 -7.21
N ALA A 44 3.61 12.92 -7.95
CA ALA A 44 3.00 11.98 -8.88
C ALA A 44 3.92 11.66 -10.09
N ALA A 45 4.50 12.67 -10.73
CA ALA A 45 5.42 12.47 -11.86
C ALA A 45 6.73 11.81 -11.41
N VAL A 46 7.27 12.22 -10.26
CA VAL A 46 8.47 11.62 -9.66
C VAL A 46 8.22 10.14 -9.30
N ARG A 47 7.06 9.84 -8.71
CA ARG A 47 6.63 8.47 -8.42
C ARG A 47 6.43 7.63 -9.68
N ALA A 48 5.82 8.18 -10.73
CA ALA A 48 5.69 7.49 -12.01
C ALA A 48 7.05 7.13 -12.61
N ARG A 49 8.04 8.04 -12.53
CA ARG A 49 9.43 7.76 -12.95
C ARG A 49 10.09 6.67 -12.10
N MET A 50 9.86 6.64 -10.79
CA MET A 50 10.31 5.53 -9.93
C MET A 50 9.72 4.21 -10.44
N VAL A 51 8.42 4.15 -10.73
CA VAL A 51 7.75 2.94 -11.22
C VAL A 51 8.27 2.51 -12.59
N GLN A 52 8.57 3.44 -13.50
CA GLN A 52 9.23 3.14 -14.77
C GLN A 52 10.61 2.49 -14.56
N ARG A 53 11.41 2.99 -13.61
CA ARG A 53 12.70 2.36 -13.26
C ARG A 53 12.52 0.97 -12.65
N LEU A 54 11.49 0.75 -11.82
CA LEU A 54 11.18 -0.57 -11.27
C LEU A 54 10.84 -1.57 -12.38
N ALA A 55 10.02 -1.16 -13.35
CA ALA A 55 9.69 -2.01 -14.49
C ALA A 55 10.92 -2.32 -15.36
N ALA A 56 11.75 -1.31 -15.66
CA ALA A 56 13.01 -1.50 -16.38
C ALA A 56 14.02 -2.37 -15.60
N GLY A 57 13.94 -2.36 -14.26
CA GLY A 57 14.72 -3.20 -13.35
C GLY A 57 14.20 -4.63 -13.20
N GLY A 58 13.16 -5.02 -13.93
CA GLY A 58 12.68 -6.40 -13.99
C GLY A 58 11.44 -6.72 -13.16
N ILE A 59 10.77 -5.72 -12.55
CA ILE A 59 9.45 -5.93 -11.94
C ILE A 59 8.41 -6.02 -13.07
N GLN A 60 7.82 -7.19 -13.24
CA GLN A 60 6.93 -7.53 -14.34
C GLN A 60 5.46 -7.53 -13.93
N ALA A 61 5.14 -7.77 -12.65
CA ALA A 61 3.76 -7.85 -12.18
C ALA A 61 3.03 -6.50 -12.25
N PRO A 62 2.01 -6.31 -13.12
CA PRO A 62 1.34 -5.02 -13.30
C PRO A 62 0.65 -4.53 -12.03
N GLN A 63 0.09 -5.45 -11.24
CA GLN A 63 -0.56 -5.15 -9.95
C GLN A 63 0.42 -4.54 -8.95
N VAL A 64 1.68 -5.01 -8.93
CA VAL A 64 2.74 -4.46 -8.07
C VAL A 64 3.12 -3.06 -8.52
N LEU A 65 3.36 -2.85 -9.82
CA LEU A 65 3.67 -1.53 -10.36
C LEU A 65 2.54 -0.52 -10.08
N GLN A 66 1.28 -0.94 -10.21
CA GLN A 66 0.11 -0.14 -9.86
C GLN A 66 0.06 0.19 -8.36
N ALA A 67 0.33 -0.78 -7.48
CA ALA A 67 0.40 -0.55 -6.04
C ALA A 67 1.51 0.46 -5.67
N MET A 68 2.71 0.29 -6.23
CA MET A 68 3.85 1.20 -6.04
C MET A 68 3.56 2.62 -6.58
N ASN A 69 2.75 2.74 -7.64
CA ASN A 69 2.33 4.03 -8.17
C ASN A 69 1.20 4.70 -7.35
N ALA A 70 0.40 3.91 -6.63
CA ALA A 70 -0.72 4.42 -5.84
C ALA A 70 -0.28 4.91 -4.46
N VAL A 71 0.68 4.23 -3.83
CA VAL A 71 1.10 4.54 -2.44
C VAL A 71 2.13 5.67 -2.43
N GLU A 72 1.80 6.74 -1.70
CA GLU A 72 2.62 7.96 -1.61
C GLU A 72 3.78 7.77 -0.62
N ARG A 73 4.87 7.13 -1.07
CA ARG A 73 6.04 6.81 -0.24
C ARG A 73 6.59 7.98 0.60
N HIS A 74 6.56 9.21 0.09
CA HIS A 74 7.03 10.40 0.80
C HIS A 74 6.24 10.71 2.09
N ARG A 75 5.01 10.18 2.24
CA ARG A 75 4.19 10.35 3.46
C ARG A 75 4.61 9.45 4.62
N PHE A 76 5.55 8.53 4.39
CA PHE A 76 6.04 7.56 5.37
C PHE A 76 7.44 7.87 5.90
N VAL A 77 8.02 9.00 5.48
CA VAL A 77 9.35 9.47 5.89
C VAL A 77 9.26 10.88 6.47
N ASP A 78 10.34 11.34 7.10
CA ASP A 78 10.44 12.73 7.53
C ASP A 78 10.31 13.68 6.33
N SER A 79 9.67 14.83 6.53
CA SER A 79 9.56 15.90 5.54
C SER A 79 10.90 16.30 4.91
N ALA A 80 12.00 16.27 5.68
CA ALA A 80 13.35 16.57 5.19
C ALA A 80 13.86 15.54 4.16
N LEU A 81 13.29 14.33 4.16
CA LEU A 81 13.67 13.23 3.27
C LEU A 81 12.66 13.01 2.13
N ALA A 82 11.59 13.80 2.05
CA ALA A 82 10.53 13.62 1.06
C ALA A 82 11.04 13.63 -0.39
N ASN A 83 12.03 14.46 -0.70
CA ASN A 83 12.64 14.55 -2.04
C ASN A 83 13.40 13.27 -2.42
N GLN A 84 13.93 12.53 -1.44
CA GLN A 84 14.66 11.27 -1.65
C GLN A 84 13.73 10.05 -1.63
N ALA A 85 12.46 10.22 -1.24
CA ALA A 85 11.55 9.11 -0.99
C ALA A 85 11.34 8.19 -2.21
N TYR A 86 11.53 8.71 -3.43
CA TYR A 86 11.35 8.00 -4.68
C TYR A 86 12.66 7.58 -5.36
N GLU A 87 13.79 7.84 -4.72
CA GLU A 87 15.07 7.23 -5.12
C GLU A 87 15.11 5.77 -4.67
N ASP A 88 15.91 4.94 -5.36
CA ASP A 88 16.02 3.52 -5.03
C ASP A 88 16.97 3.27 -3.84
N THR A 89 16.69 3.94 -2.73
CA THR A 89 17.49 3.91 -1.51
C THR A 89 16.63 3.66 -0.26
N SER A 90 17.27 3.14 0.78
CA SER A 90 16.65 3.03 2.10
C SER A 90 16.80 4.37 2.83
N LEU A 91 15.79 4.76 3.59
CA LEU A 91 15.80 6.02 4.34
C LEU A 91 15.55 5.75 5.83
N PRO A 92 16.16 6.53 6.75
CA PRO A 92 15.92 6.35 8.18
C PRO A 92 14.48 6.73 8.55
N ILE A 93 13.88 5.93 9.43
CA ILE A 93 12.52 6.17 9.96
C ILE A 93 12.50 6.38 11.48
N GLY A 94 13.67 6.43 12.12
CA GLY A 94 13.86 6.51 13.57
C GLY A 94 14.16 5.15 14.19
N LEU A 95 14.60 5.16 15.47
CA LEU A 95 14.91 3.96 16.26
C LEU A 95 15.89 2.97 15.58
N ALA A 96 16.86 3.49 14.82
CA ALA A 96 17.80 2.71 14.00
C ALA A 96 17.13 1.83 12.92
N GLN A 97 15.86 2.07 12.60
CA GLN A 97 15.13 1.39 11.54
C GLN A 97 15.14 2.21 10.25
N THR A 98 14.89 1.52 9.13
CA THR A 98 14.81 2.14 7.80
C THR A 98 13.54 1.72 7.07
N ILE A 99 13.05 2.57 6.17
CA ILE A 99 12.13 2.17 5.11
C ILE A 99 12.95 1.53 3.99
N SER A 100 12.63 0.29 3.60
CA SER A 100 13.36 -0.47 2.57
C SER A 100 13.27 0.19 1.20
N LYS A 101 14.30 0.00 0.36
CA LYS A 101 14.33 0.46 -1.04
C LYS A 101 13.03 0.14 -1.81
N PRO A 102 12.51 1.04 -2.66
CA PRO A 102 11.40 0.76 -3.57
C PRO A 102 11.55 -0.54 -4.37
N SER A 103 12.75 -0.84 -4.90
CA SER A 103 13.03 -2.07 -5.65
C SER A 103 12.83 -3.32 -4.81
N VAL A 104 13.30 -3.30 -3.56
CA VAL A 104 13.17 -4.41 -2.62
C VAL A 104 11.70 -4.63 -2.24
N VAL A 105 10.94 -3.57 -1.93
CA VAL A 105 9.50 -3.64 -1.63
C VAL A 105 8.74 -4.23 -2.82
N ALA A 106 8.98 -3.71 -4.03
CA ALA A 106 8.34 -4.21 -5.24
C ALA A 106 8.68 -5.67 -5.51
N ARG A 107 9.96 -6.03 -5.39
CA ARG A 107 10.46 -7.40 -5.62
C ARG A 107 9.86 -8.40 -4.65
N MET A 108 9.88 -8.09 -3.35
CA MET A 108 9.28 -8.97 -2.34
C MET A 108 7.78 -9.13 -2.59
N THR A 109 7.07 -8.04 -2.91
CA THR A 109 5.64 -8.08 -3.21
C THR A 109 5.34 -8.95 -4.45
N GLU A 110 6.14 -8.82 -5.51
CA GLU A 110 6.04 -9.64 -6.72
C GLU A 110 6.28 -11.13 -6.44
N LEU A 111 7.27 -11.45 -5.61
CA LEU A 111 7.54 -12.83 -5.22
C LEU A 111 6.34 -13.46 -4.50
N LEU A 112 5.65 -12.72 -3.62
CA LEU A 112 4.43 -13.20 -2.93
C LEU A 112 3.30 -13.53 -3.91
N LEU A 113 3.15 -12.75 -4.99
CA LEU A 113 2.14 -13.03 -6.03
C LEU A 113 2.44 -14.31 -6.83
N GLY A 114 3.67 -14.82 -6.76
CA GLY A 114 4.03 -16.13 -7.32
C GLY A 114 3.57 -17.33 -6.49
N ALA A 115 2.96 -17.13 -5.31
CA ALA A 115 2.37 -18.20 -4.51
C ALA A 115 1.31 -18.96 -5.33
N GLU A 116 1.22 -20.28 -5.14
CA GLU A 116 0.26 -21.12 -5.86
C GLU A 116 -1.19 -20.69 -5.58
N CYS A 117 -1.51 -20.40 -4.32
CA CYS A 117 -2.82 -19.91 -3.90
C CYS A 117 -3.17 -18.51 -4.43
N ALA A 118 -2.19 -17.76 -4.96
CA ALA A 118 -2.38 -16.42 -5.52
C ALA A 118 -2.69 -16.43 -7.02
N ARG A 119 -2.53 -17.57 -7.71
CA ARG A 119 -2.74 -17.68 -9.18
C ARG A 119 -4.17 -17.34 -9.64
N GLY A 120 -5.13 -17.31 -8.72
CA GLY A 120 -6.53 -16.92 -8.96
C GLY A 120 -6.80 -15.40 -8.98
N GLY A 121 -5.78 -14.55 -8.78
CA GLY A 121 -5.84 -13.13 -9.11
C GLY A 121 -5.60 -12.16 -7.95
N VAL A 122 -6.13 -12.44 -6.74
CA VAL A 122 -5.93 -11.59 -5.54
C VAL A 122 -5.26 -12.43 -4.46
N LEU A 123 -4.18 -11.90 -3.88
CA LEU A 123 -3.48 -12.57 -2.78
C LEU A 123 -4.42 -12.67 -1.56
N GLY A 124 -4.39 -13.79 -0.84
CA GLY A 124 -5.24 -13.99 0.33
C GLY A 124 -4.82 -13.10 1.52
N ARG A 125 -4.90 -13.66 2.73
CA ARG A 125 -4.38 -12.96 3.92
C ARG A 125 -2.85 -12.95 3.90
N VAL A 126 -2.25 -11.80 4.15
CA VAL A 126 -0.80 -11.64 4.25
C VAL A 126 -0.42 -11.30 5.67
N LEU A 127 0.66 -11.90 6.18
CA LEU A 127 1.34 -11.46 7.39
C LEU A 127 2.64 -10.73 7.01
N GLU A 128 2.77 -9.47 7.42
CA GLU A 128 4.01 -8.70 7.36
C GLU A 128 4.67 -8.66 8.73
N ILE A 129 5.94 -9.07 8.80
CA ILE A 129 6.77 -8.98 10.00
C ILE A 129 7.66 -7.73 9.92
N GLY A 130 7.49 -6.82 10.87
CA GLY A 130 8.19 -5.55 10.94
C GLY A 130 7.48 -4.45 10.15
N THR A 131 6.40 -3.89 10.72
CA THR A 131 5.65 -2.80 10.09
C THR A 131 6.50 -1.57 9.79
N GLY A 132 7.43 -1.23 10.69
CA GLY A 132 8.26 -0.03 10.58
C GLY A 132 7.43 1.24 10.45
N CYS A 133 7.50 1.90 9.29
CA CYS A 133 6.71 3.11 9.02
C CYS A 133 5.31 2.83 8.43
N GLY A 134 5.01 1.59 8.03
CA GLY A 134 3.73 1.20 7.41
C GLY A 134 3.68 1.27 5.87
N TYR A 135 4.76 1.65 5.20
CA TYR A 135 4.76 1.78 3.73
C TYR A 135 4.49 0.46 3.01
N GLN A 136 5.19 -0.61 3.39
CA GLN A 136 5.01 -1.93 2.76
C GLN A 136 3.63 -2.51 3.09
N ALA A 137 3.11 -2.34 4.32
CA ALA A 137 1.71 -2.63 4.66
C ALA A 137 0.72 -1.96 3.68
N ALA A 138 0.90 -0.67 3.40
CA ALA A 138 0.04 0.08 2.47
C ALA A 138 0.15 -0.43 1.03
N VAL A 139 1.35 -0.86 0.59
CA VAL A 139 1.56 -1.50 -0.72
C VAL A 139 0.86 -2.87 -0.78
N LEU A 140 1.01 -3.69 0.25
CA LEU A 140 0.38 -5.01 0.35
C LEU A 140 -1.15 -4.91 0.34
N ALA A 141 -1.70 -3.88 0.99
CA ALA A 141 -3.15 -3.64 1.05
C ALA A 141 -3.78 -3.43 -0.34
N ARG A 142 -2.98 -3.12 -1.37
CA ARG A 142 -3.43 -2.95 -2.74
C ARG A 142 -3.49 -4.26 -3.53
N VAL A 143 -2.80 -5.31 -3.07
CA VAL A 143 -2.66 -6.58 -3.79
C VAL A 143 -3.20 -7.80 -3.00
N ALA A 144 -3.47 -7.62 -1.70
CA ALA A 144 -3.97 -8.65 -0.79
C ALA A 144 -5.40 -8.37 -0.31
N ARG A 145 -6.12 -9.44 0.05
CA ARG A 145 -7.46 -9.36 0.66
C ARG A 145 -7.40 -8.75 2.06
N GLU A 146 -6.44 -9.18 2.87
CA GLU A 146 -6.19 -8.67 4.22
C GLU A 146 -4.68 -8.63 4.46
N VAL A 147 -4.23 -7.62 5.19
CA VAL A 147 -2.84 -7.47 5.62
C VAL A 147 -2.81 -7.37 7.13
N TYR A 148 -2.19 -8.35 7.77
CA TYR A 148 -1.84 -8.31 9.19
C TYR A 148 -0.39 -7.89 9.25
N THR A 149 -0.08 -6.81 9.95
CA THR A 149 1.30 -6.31 10.07
C THR A 149 1.67 -6.16 11.53
N ILE A 150 2.80 -6.77 11.92
CA ILE A 150 3.25 -6.84 13.31
C ILE A 150 4.54 -6.04 13.51
N GLU A 151 4.53 -5.15 14.50
CA GLU A 151 5.67 -4.36 14.91
C GLU A 151 5.98 -4.60 16.37
N ARG A 152 7.27 -4.68 16.72
CA ARG A 152 7.72 -4.90 18.09
C ARG A 152 7.98 -3.61 18.85
N LEU A 153 8.39 -2.55 18.15
CA LEU A 153 8.74 -1.25 18.74
C LEU A 153 7.48 -0.40 18.87
N ARG A 154 7.03 -0.15 20.10
CA ARG A 154 5.79 0.61 20.35
C ARG A 154 5.77 1.96 19.65
N ALA A 155 6.86 2.71 19.70
CA ALA A 155 6.93 4.02 19.05
C ALA A 155 6.81 3.95 17.52
N LEU A 156 7.30 2.89 16.86
CA LEU A 156 7.08 2.71 15.42
C LEU A 156 5.68 2.22 15.10
N HIS A 157 5.10 1.35 15.93
CA HIS A 157 3.70 0.96 15.80
C HIS A 157 2.78 2.19 15.80
N GLU A 158 2.97 3.12 16.73
CA GLU A 158 2.16 4.35 16.78
C GLU A 158 2.41 5.26 15.58
N LYS A 159 3.66 5.38 15.14
CA LYS A 159 4.01 6.12 13.92
C LYS A 159 3.36 5.52 12.67
N ALA A 160 3.39 4.20 12.51
CA ALA A 160 2.73 3.51 11.40
C ALA A 160 1.21 3.73 11.44
N ARG A 161 0.59 3.70 12.62
CA ARG A 161 -0.84 4.01 12.79
C ARG A 161 -1.17 5.43 12.31
N GLU A 162 -0.34 6.42 12.63
CA GLU A 162 -0.51 7.81 12.19
C GLU A 162 -0.41 7.95 10.67
N HIS A 163 0.53 7.26 10.03
CA HIS A 163 0.66 7.26 8.57
C HIS A 163 -0.49 6.54 7.86
N LEU A 164 -0.96 5.42 8.41
CA LEU A 164 -1.96 4.55 7.79
C LEU A 164 -3.40 5.05 7.98
N ARG A 165 -3.71 5.69 9.11
CA ARG A 165 -5.08 6.16 9.43
C ARG A 165 -5.69 7.07 8.35
N PRO A 166 -4.98 8.07 7.79
CA PRO A 166 -5.52 8.92 6.72
C PRO A 166 -5.85 8.16 5.42
N LEU A 167 -5.20 7.01 5.17
CA LEU A 167 -5.40 6.21 3.96
C LEU A 167 -6.68 5.37 4.00
N ARG A 168 -7.29 5.21 5.19
CA ARG A 168 -8.55 4.47 5.39
C ARG A 168 -8.53 3.06 4.80
N LEU A 169 -7.40 2.37 4.93
CA LEU A 169 -7.21 1.01 4.45
C LEU A 169 -7.95 0.04 5.39
N ALA A 170 -9.18 -0.33 5.04
CA ALA A 170 -10.04 -1.18 5.86
C ALA A 170 -9.50 -2.62 6.03
N ASN A 171 -8.58 -3.03 5.15
CA ASN A 171 -8.00 -4.36 5.10
C ASN A 171 -6.59 -4.43 5.71
N VAL A 172 -6.19 -3.46 6.53
CA VAL A 172 -4.91 -3.45 7.24
C VAL A 172 -5.13 -3.53 8.75
N HIS A 173 -4.60 -4.59 9.35
CA HIS A 173 -4.66 -4.87 10.78
C HIS A 173 -3.28 -4.66 11.37
N LEU A 174 -3.15 -3.61 12.18
CA LEU A 174 -1.90 -3.26 12.84
C LEU A 174 -1.81 -3.94 14.21
N ILE A 175 -0.70 -4.64 14.46
CA ILE A 175 -0.49 -5.45 15.66
C ILE A 175 0.81 -5.00 16.34
N LEU A 176 0.75 -4.71 17.63
CA LEU A 176 1.93 -4.59 18.48
C LEU A 176 2.26 -5.97 19.04
N GLY A 177 3.41 -6.54 18.70
CA GLY A 177 3.77 -7.87 19.16
C GLY A 177 5.15 -8.35 18.70
N ASP A 178 5.52 -9.55 19.15
CA ASP A 178 6.74 -10.22 18.72
C ASP A 178 6.53 -10.90 17.36
N GLY A 179 7.15 -10.34 16.32
CA GLY A 179 7.11 -10.88 14.97
C GLY A 179 7.65 -12.29 14.82
N MET A 180 8.57 -12.76 15.69
CA MET A 180 9.09 -14.13 15.62
C MET A 180 8.02 -15.18 15.93
N LEU A 181 6.97 -14.82 16.68
CA LEU A 181 5.83 -15.69 16.99
C LEU A 181 4.76 -15.66 15.87
N GLY A 182 4.91 -14.78 14.88
CA GLY A 182 3.88 -14.50 13.90
C GLY A 182 2.61 -13.94 14.54
N TYR A 183 1.46 -14.25 13.95
CA TYR A 183 0.16 -13.90 14.51
C TYR A 183 -0.84 -15.03 14.25
N ALA A 184 -0.87 -16.01 15.14
CA ALA A 184 -1.65 -17.24 14.95
C ALA A 184 -3.16 -17.01 14.78
N ALA A 185 -3.72 -15.96 15.41
CA ALA A 185 -5.15 -15.66 15.33
C ALA A 185 -5.60 -15.25 13.91
N GLY A 186 -4.71 -14.71 13.07
CA GLY A 186 -4.99 -14.38 11.67
C GLY A 186 -4.66 -15.50 10.68
N ALA A 187 -4.02 -16.59 11.15
CA ALA A 187 -3.61 -17.71 10.32
C ALA A 187 -4.82 -18.54 9.81
N PRO A 188 -4.65 -19.36 8.76
CA PRO A 188 -3.48 -19.44 7.89
C PRO A 188 -3.35 -18.24 6.95
N TYR A 189 -2.11 -17.94 6.55
CA TYR A 189 -1.77 -16.86 5.61
C TYR A 189 -1.45 -17.39 4.21
N ALA A 190 -1.99 -16.74 3.19
CA ALA A 190 -1.61 -17.00 1.80
C ALA A 190 -0.15 -16.60 1.54
N ALA A 191 0.33 -15.56 2.24
CA ALA A 191 1.74 -15.19 2.19
C ALA A 191 2.25 -14.61 3.49
N ILE A 192 3.55 -14.77 3.74
CA ILE A 192 4.26 -14.16 4.86
C ILE A 192 5.46 -13.41 4.30
N VAL A 193 5.68 -12.18 4.76
CA VAL A 193 6.82 -11.37 4.34
C VAL A 193 7.49 -10.75 5.54
N ALA A 194 8.83 -10.76 5.59
CA ALA A 194 9.58 -10.14 6.69
C ALA A 194 10.44 -8.99 6.19
N ALA A 195 10.31 -7.82 6.83
CA ALA A 195 11.12 -6.64 6.59
C ALA A 195 12.28 -6.52 7.61
N ALA A 196 12.71 -7.63 8.18
CA ALA A 196 13.86 -7.73 9.09
C ALA A 196 14.55 -9.10 8.91
N GLY A 197 15.88 -9.12 8.93
CA GLY A 197 16.69 -10.30 8.66
C GLY A 197 17.00 -11.13 9.90
N GLY A 198 16.82 -12.45 9.82
CA GLY A 198 17.14 -13.39 10.90
C GLY A 198 18.22 -14.40 10.52
N ASP A 199 18.77 -15.08 11.53
CA ASP A 199 19.75 -16.16 11.32
C ASP A 199 19.07 -17.47 10.86
N THR A 200 17.87 -17.72 11.40
CA THR A 200 17.05 -18.89 11.06
C THR A 200 15.60 -18.47 10.90
N LEU A 201 14.87 -19.23 10.08
CA LEU A 201 13.45 -19.01 9.85
C LEU A 201 12.65 -19.45 11.08
N PRO A 202 11.86 -18.56 11.71
CA PRO A 202 11.03 -18.95 12.86
C PRO A 202 10.01 -20.04 12.49
N PRO A 203 9.91 -21.15 13.25
CA PRO A 203 8.98 -22.24 12.96
C PRO A 203 7.52 -21.79 12.87
N ALA A 204 7.13 -20.82 13.71
CA ALA A 204 5.79 -20.24 13.73
C ALA A 204 5.36 -19.69 12.37
N TRP A 205 6.28 -19.15 11.57
CA TRP A 205 5.94 -18.63 10.24
C TRP A 205 5.58 -19.77 9.29
N CYS A 206 6.35 -20.86 9.29
CA CYS A 206 6.06 -22.05 8.49
C CYS A 206 4.73 -22.70 8.87
N GLU A 207 4.46 -22.81 10.17
CA GLU A 207 3.23 -23.39 10.71
C GLU A 207 1.98 -22.58 10.30
N GLN A 208 2.10 -21.24 10.31
CA GLN A 208 1.01 -20.31 10.00
C GLN A 208 0.82 -20.07 8.48
N LEU A 209 1.72 -20.55 7.63
CA LEU A 209 1.61 -20.41 6.17
C LEU A 209 0.58 -21.40 5.61
N ALA A 210 -0.33 -20.99 4.73
CA ALA A 210 -1.29 -21.90 4.08
C ALA A 210 -0.58 -22.86 3.12
N VAL A 211 -1.16 -24.04 2.86
CA VAL A 211 -0.74 -24.88 1.73
C VAL A 211 -0.99 -24.12 0.42
N GLY A 212 -0.02 -24.15 -0.48
CA GLY A 212 0.06 -23.30 -1.68
C GLY A 212 0.50 -21.87 -1.39
N GLY A 213 0.78 -21.53 -0.14
CA GLY A 213 1.26 -20.21 0.28
C GLY A 213 2.78 -20.04 0.15
N ARG A 214 3.22 -18.79 0.16
CA ARG A 214 4.64 -18.43 0.04
C ARG A 214 5.12 -17.52 1.15
N LEU A 215 6.31 -17.78 1.65
CA LEU A 215 7.05 -16.92 2.56
C LEU A 215 8.24 -16.29 1.84
N VAL A 216 8.46 -14.99 2.08
CA VAL A 216 9.63 -14.25 1.56
C VAL A 216 10.28 -13.49 2.71
N ALA A 217 11.53 -13.82 3.03
CA ALA A 217 12.23 -13.17 4.14
C ALA A 217 13.74 -13.06 3.91
N PRO A 218 14.38 -11.97 4.34
CA PRO A 218 15.84 -11.89 4.39
C PRO A 218 16.37 -12.82 5.48
N MET A 219 17.34 -13.67 5.13
CA MET A 219 17.95 -14.63 6.04
C MET A 219 19.47 -14.59 5.91
N ALA A 220 20.19 -15.03 6.96
CA ALA A 220 21.63 -15.24 6.89
C ALA A 220 21.97 -16.23 5.76
N GLY A 221 22.73 -15.76 4.76
CA GLY A 221 23.27 -16.57 3.68
C GLY A 221 24.71 -17.01 3.95
N GLN A 222 25.28 -17.74 3.00
CA GLN A 222 26.69 -18.12 3.10
C GLN A 222 27.61 -16.89 3.08
N GLY A 223 28.70 -16.94 3.84
CA GLY A 223 29.67 -15.84 3.92
C GLY A 223 29.19 -14.60 4.68
N GLY A 224 28.17 -14.74 5.55
CA GLY A 224 27.72 -13.67 6.45
C GLY A 224 26.89 -12.56 5.78
N ARG A 225 26.56 -12.70 4.49
CA ARG A 225 25.67 -11.77 3.78
C ARG A 225 24.23 -12.22 3.91
N GLN A 226 23.29 -11.28 4.06
CA GLN A 226 21.87 -11.61 4.00
C GLN A 226 21.43 -11.88 2.55
N VAL A 227 20.58 -12.87 2.37
CA VAL A 227 19.98 -13.28 1.09
C VAL A 227 18.48 -13.32 1.23
N LEU A 228 17.76 -13.13 0.12
CA LEU A 228 16.31 -13.27 0.12
C LEU A 228 15.94 -14.76 0.00
N LEU A 229 15.37 -15.32 1.07
CA LEU A 229 14.85 -16.69 1.10
C LEU A 229 13.39 -16.69 0.69
N VAL A 230 13.03 -17.57 -0.24
CA VAL A 230 11.66 -17.89 -0.61
C VAL A 230 11.34 -19.30 -0.16
N VAL A 231 10.23 -19.47 0.54
CA VAL A 231 9.74 -20.78 0.97
C VAL A 231 8.31 -20.97 0.47
N ASP A 232 8.09 -22.02 -0.30
CA ASP A 232 6.76 -22.43 -0.75
C ASP A 232 6.27 -23.61 0.08
N ARG A 233 5.05 -23.54 0.61
CA ARG A 233 4.40 -24.66 1.30
C ARG A 233 3.60 -25.47 0.29
N THR A 234 4.03 -26.68 0.00
CA THR A 234 3.32 -27.64 -0.85
C THR A 234 2.49 -28.60 0.02
N PRO A 235 1.59 -29.40 -0.56
CA PRO A 235 0.91 -30.46 0.18
C PRO A 235 1.87 -31.51 0.77
N GLN A 236 3.10 -31.63 0.24
CA GLN A 236 4.11 -32.60 0.67
C GLN A 236 5.16 -32.01 1.64
N GLY A 237 5.12 -30.71 1.92
CA GLY A 237 6.07 -30.07 2.82
C GLY A 237 6.46 -28.67 2.35
N PHE A 238 7.75 -28.35 2.42
CA PHE A 238 8.28 -27.04 2.06
C PHE A 238 9.40 -27.16 1.03
N THR A 239 9.39 -26.28 0.04
CA THR A 239 10.50 -26.09 -0.90
C THR A 239 11.12 -24.72 -0.69
N GLN A 240 12.44 -24.63 -0.72
CA GLN A 240 13.18 -23.39 -0.46
C GLN A 240 13.97 -22.96 -1.69
N SER A 241 14.08 -21.66 -1.89
CA SER A 241 14.90 -21.04 -2.92
C SER A 241 15.61 -19.83 -2.36
N VAL A 242 16.92 -19.74 -2.60
CA VAL A 242 17.74 -18.59 -2.20
C VAL A 242 17.97 -17.71 -3.42
N LEU A 243 17.66 -16.43 -3.28
CA LEU A 243 17.73 -15.44 -4.37
C LEU A 243 18.87 -14.43 -4.11
N GLU A 244 18.70 -13.20 -4.59
CA GLU A 244 19.66 -12.12 -4.51
C GLU A 244 20.09 -11.74 -3.06
N SER A 245 21.29 -11.15 -2.94
CA SER A 245 21.75 -10.56 -1.69
C SER A 245 20.96 -9.31 -1.34
N VAL A 246 20.65 -9.15 -0.06
CA VAL A 246 19.90 -8.01 0.49
C VAL A 246 20.55 -7.50 1.76
N HIS A 247 20.09 -6.35 2.27
CA HIS A 247 20.55 -5.81 3.54
C HIS A 247 19.35 -5.23 4.31
N PHE A 248 19.07 -5.85 5.45
CA PHE A 248 17.95 -5.55 6.33
C PHE A 248 18.43 -5.44 7.78
N VAL A 249 17.68 -4.65 8.54
CA VAL A 249 17.83 -4.57 10.00
C VAL A 249 17.57 -5.94 10.64
N PRO A 250 18.19 -6.24 11.79
CA PRO A 250 18.06 -7.54 12.44
C PRO A 250 16.63 -7.77 12.97
N LEU A 251 16.13 -8.98 12.77
CA LEU A 251 14.94 -9.52 13.42
C LEU A 251 15.26 -9.75 14.91
N LYS A 252 14.36 -9.31 15.80
CA LYS A 252 14.53 -9.43 17.25
C LYS A 252 13.24 -9.89 17.91
N SER A 253 13.36 -10.74 18.92
CA SER A 253 12.25 -11.18 19.77
C SER A 253 11.85 -10.11 20.81
N GLY A 254 10.65 -10.24 21.34
CA GLY A 254 10.07 -9.40 22.38
C GLY A 254 9.57 -8.05 21.89
N ILE A 255 8.71 -7.43 22.69
CA ILE A 255 8.19 -6.07 22.49
C ILE A 255 9.12 -5.07 23.20
N ALA A 256 9.34 -3.90 22.62
CA ALA A 256 10.12 -2.82 23.23
C ALA A 256 9.48 -1.43 23.03
#